data_AF-A0A6P0SAF0-F1
#
_entry.id   AF-A0A6P0SAF0-F1
#
_cell.length_a   1.000
_cell.length_b   1.000
_cell.length_c   1.000
_cell.angle_alpha   90.00
_cell.angle_beta   90.00
_cell.angle_gamma   90.00
#
_symmetry.space_group_name_H-M   'P 1'
#
loop_
_entity.id
_entity.type
_entity.pdbx_description
1 polymer ?
#
loop_
_entity_poly.entity_id
_entity_poly.type
_entity_poly.pdbx_seq_one_letter_code
_entity_poly.pdbx_strand_id
1 'polypeptide(L)'
;MNDMDQRKLLSLLCHGSIFFSSLVVSIAIPIVIFLLTEDSVVKENAKEALNFHICLYIYGVICLILTVVIIGIPLLIILGLVSLIMSIIALVKVLENPNQPYRYPYIFRVL
;
A
#
# COMPACT_ATOMS: atom_id res chain seq x y z
N MET A 1 -19.83 -6.93 14.08
CA MET A 1 -19.60 -6.67 12.65
C MET A 1 -19.76 -8.00 11.93
N ASN A 2 -20.42 -8.07 10.76
CA ASN A 2 -20.43 -9.32 9.99
C ASN A 2 -19.08 -9.52 9.30
N ASP A 3 -18.74 -10.77 8.93
CA ASP A 3 -17.45 -11.15 8.35
C ASP A 3 -17.11 -10.32 7.10
N MET A 4 -18.12 -10.04 6.27
CA MET A 4 -17.98 -9.21 5.06
C MET A 4 -17.56 -7.78 5.37
N ASP A 5 -18.15 -7.16 6.39
CA ASP A 5 -17.86 -5.77 6.76
C ASP A 5 -16.48 -5.67 7.40
N GLN A 6 -16.10 -6.67 8.21
CA GLN A 6 -14.76 -6.78 8.77
C GLN A 6 -13.70 -6.92 7.68
N ARG A 7 -13.94 -7.79 6.67
CA ARG A 7 -13.05 -7.96 5.52
C ARG A 7 -12.85 -6.67 4.75
N LYS A 8 -13.94 -5.95 4.47
CA LYS A 8 -13.89 -4.64 3.80
C LYS A 8 -13.05 -3.66 4.61
N LEU A 9 -13.36 -3.50 5.90
CA LEU A 9 -12.69 -2.55 6.76
C LEU A 9 -11.17 -2.83 6.85
N LEU A 10 -10.79 -4.08 7.12
CA LEU A 10 -9.38 -4.43 7.24
C LEU A 10 -8.64 -4.26 5.90
N SER A 11 -9.25 -4.66 4.79
CA SER A 11 -8.65 -4.48 3.45
C SER A 11 -8.50 -2.99 3.09
N LEU A 12 -9.46 -2.15 3.48
CA LEU A 12 -9.37 -0.69 3.34
C LEU A 12 -8.24 -0.12 4.19
N LEU A 13 -8.08 -0.59 5.44
CA LEU A 13 -7.01 -0.14 6.31
C LEU A 13 -5.62 -0.52 5.76
N CYS A 14 -5.47 -1.68 5.14
CA CYS A 14 -4.22 -2.07 4.49
C CYS A 14 -3.78 -1.04 3.44
N HIS A 15 -4.65 -0.72 2.48
CA HIS A 15 -4.33 0.19 1.37
C HIS A 15 -4.43 1.67 1.74
N GLY A 16 -5.30 2.01 2.68
CA GLY A 16 -5.48 3.36 3.22
C GLY A 16 -4.42 3.74 4.26
N SER A 17 -3.59 2.79 4.69
CA SER A 17 -2.52 3.04 5.66
C SER A 17 -1.57 4.17 5.23
N ILE A 18 -1.40 4.37 3.93
CA ILE A 18 -0.54 5.41 3.36
C ILE A 18 -0.96 6.85 3.69
N PHE A 19 -2.23 7.06 4.06
CA PHE A 19 -2.76 8.40 4.37
C PHE A 19 -2.50 8.84 5.82
N PHE A 20 -2.06 7.93 6.69
CA PHE A 20 -1.88 8.21 8.13
C PHE A 20 -0.50 8.81 8.46
N SER A 21 0.53 8.53 7.67
CA SER A 21 1.90 8.98 7.91
C SER A 21 2.75 8.86 6.65
N SER A 22 3.90 9.52 6.62
CA SER A 22 4.84 9.39 5.50
C SER A 22 5.66 8.10 5.55
N LEU A 23 5.88 7.51 6.73
CA LEU A 23 6.83 6.40 6.91
C LEU A 23 6.32 5.35 7.91
N VAL A 24 6.63 5.51 9.19
CA VAL A 24 6.60 4.37 10.14
C VAL A 24 5.19 3.87 10.45
N VAL A 25 4.23 4.76 10.68
CA VAL A 25 2.87 4.35 11.05
C VAL A 25 2.15 3.68 9.88
N SER A 26 2.44 4.10 8.66
CA SER A 26 1.77 3.61 7.46
C SER A 26 2.12 2.17 7.11
N ILE A 27 3.37 1.74 7.30
CA ILE A 27 3.72 0.34 7.07
C ILE A 27 3.31 -0.57 8.23
N ALA A 28 3.19 -0.04 9.45
CA ALA A 28 2.82 -0.82 10.64
C ALA A 28 1.39 -1.39 10.54
N ILE A 29 0.44 -0.64 9.99
CA ILE A 29 -0.96 -1.07 9.85
C ILE A 29 -1.07 -2.39 9.04
N PRO A 30 -0.59 -2.48 7.79
CA PRO A 30 -0.67 -3.73 7.02
C PRO A 30 0.19 -4.84 7.63
N ILE A 31 1.29 -4.56 8.34
CA ILE A 31 2.05 -5.59 9.08
C ILE A 31 1.19 -6.23 10.16
N VAL A 32 0.58 -5.40 11.03
CA VAL A 32 -0.27 -5.89 12.12
C VAL A 32 -1.44 -6.70 11.57
N ILE A 33 -2.11 -6.19 10.52
CA ILE A 33 -3.22 -6.92 9.89
C ILE A 33 -2.75 -8.24 9.27
N PHE A 34 -1.61 -8.24 8.56
CA PHE A 34 -1.05 -9.44 7.94
C PHE A 34 -0.75 -10.56 8.95
N LEU A 35 -0.27 -10.20 10.14
CA LEU A 35 0.08 -11.15 11.19
C LEU A 35 -1.13 -11.67 11.98
N LEU A 36 -2.17 -10.84 12.14
CA LEU A 36 -3.31 -11.16 13.02
C LEU A 36 -4.55 -11.67 12.28
N THR A 37 -4.67 -11.44 10.97
CA THR A 37 -5.88 -11.82 10.23
C THR A 37 -5.85 -13.30 9.81
N GLU A 38 -6.95 -13.99 10.06
CA GLU A 38 -7.22 -15.36 9.56
C GLU A 38 -7.95 -15.34 8.21
N ASP A 39 -8.43 -14.17 7.77
CA ASP A 39 -9.13 -14.02 6.49
C ASP A 39 -8.12 -13.98 5.34
N SER A 40 -8.20 -14.97 4.45
CA SER A 40 -7.26 -15.12 3.33
C SER A 40 -7.23 -13.92 2.37
N VAL A 41 -8.37 -13.25 2.14
CA VAL A 41 -8.43 -12.09 1.25
C VAL A 41 -7.85 -10.85 1.92
N VAL A 42 -8.14 -10.65 3.21
CA VAL A 42 -7.50 -9.58 3.99
C VAL A 42 -5.99 -9.81 4.06
N LYS A 43 -5.54 -11.04 4.29
CA LYS A 43 -4.13 -11.41 4.36
C LYS A 43 -3.39 -11.09 3.06
N GLU A 44 -3.97 -11.44 1.91
CA GLU A 44 -3.41 -11.10 0.60
C GLU A 44 -3.42 -9.59 0.32
N ASN A 45 -4.47 -8.85 0.73
CA ASN A 45 -4.47 -7.39 0.63
C ASN A 45 -3.40 -6.73 1.52
N ALA A 46 -3.22 -7.23 2.74
CA ALA A 46 -2.20 -6.76 3.67
C ALA A 46 -0.79 -7.00 3.11
N LYS A 47 -0.57 -8.20 2.56
CA LYS A 47 0.67 -8.59 1.90
C LYS A 47 0.97 -7.71 0.68
N GLU A 48 -0.02 -7.45 -0.17
CA GLU A 48 0.15 -6.58 -1.32
C GLU A 48 0.44 -5.12 -0.91
N ALA A 49 -0.28 -4.58 0.07
CA ALA A 49 -0.02 -3.24 0.61
C ALA A 49 1.39 -3.13 1.21
N LEU A 50 1.88 -4.19 1.86
CA LEU A 50 3.22 -4.23 2.43
C LEU A 50 4.30 -4.24 1.34
N ASN A 51 4.12 -5.05 0.29
CA ASN A 51 4.98 -5.02 -0.90
C ASN A 51 4.98 -3.64 -1.59
N PHE A 52 3.84 -2.94 -1.62
CA PHE A 52 3.73 -1.59 -2.17
C PHE A 52 4.54 -0.56 -1.35
N HIS A 53 4.41 -0.56 -0.02
CA HIS A 53 5.24 0.31 0.84
C HIS A 53 6.73 0.05 0.67
N ILE A 54 7.15 -1.22 0.63
CA ILE A 54 8.55 -1.60 0.40
C ILE A 54 9.04 -1.04 -0.94
N CYS A 55 8.27 -1.19 -2.01
CA CYS A 55 8.63 -0.66 -3.32
C CYS A 55 8.72 0.87 -3.32
N LEU A 56 7.75 1.57 -2.72
CA LEU A 56 7.78 3.02 -2.59
C LEU A 56 9.01 3.50 -1.82
N TYR A 57 9.43 2.80 -0.77
CA TYR A 57 10.64 3.16 -0.02
C TYR A 57 11.90 2.93 -0.83
N ILE A 58 12.01 1.82 -1.56
CA ILE A 58 13.14 1.56 -2.46
C ILE A 58 13.22 2.64 -3.54
N TYR A 59 12.11 2.90 -4.24
CA TYR A 59 12.05 3.96 -5.25
C TYR A 59 12.32 5.34 -4.66
N GLY A 60 11.84 5.61 -3.45
CA GLY A 60 12.09 6.84 -2.72
C GLY A 60 13.57 7.06 -2.41
N VAL A 61 14.28 6.03 -1.93
CA VAL A 61 15.72 6.08 -1.69
C VAL A 61 16.50 6.32 -2.98
N ILE A 62 16.13 5.64 -4.07
CA ILE A 62 16.74 5.86 -5.39
C ILE A 62 16.55 7.32 -5.83
N CYS A 63 15.32 7.81 -5.80
CA CYS A 63 15.02 9.19 -6.19
C CYS A 63 15.71 10.21 -5.27
N LEU A 64 15.83 9.93 -3.97
CA LEU A 64 16.56 10.76 -3.02
C LEU A 64 18.05 10.86 -3.38
N ILE A 65 18.70 9.76 -3.74
CA ILE A 65 20.10 9.77 -4.22
C ILE A 65 20.22 10.60 -5.50
N LEU A 66 19.27 10.46 -6.43
CA LEU A 66 19.24 11.23 -7.67
C LEU A 66 19.00 12.74 -7.47
N THR A 67 18.64 13.20 -6.26
CA THR A 67 18.51 14.64 -6.00
C THR A 67 19.85 15.37 -6.08
N VAL A 68 20.98 14.68 -5.91
CA VAL A 68 22.33 15.24 -6.06
C VAL A 68 22.54 15.83 -7.46
N VAL A 69 21.90 15.26 -8.47
CA VAL A 69 21.91 15.73 -9.87
C VAL A 69 20.59 16.42 -10.26
N ILE A 70 19.81 16.90 -9.28
CA ILE A 70 18.55 17.67 -9.40
C ILE A 70 17.36 16.85 -9.94
N ILE A 71 17.57 15.86 -10.82
CA ILE A 71 16.48 15.05 -11.42
C ILE A 71 15.70 14.23 -10.39
N GLY A 72 16.25 13.98 -9.20
CA GLY A 72 15.53 13.27 -8.15
C GLY A 72 14.32 14.03 -7.60
N ILE A 73 14.33 15.37 -7.62
CA ILE A 73 13.22 16.20 -7.12
C ILE A 73 11.92 15.96 -7.91
N PRO A 74 11.88 16.11 -9.25
CA PRO A 74 10.68 15.82 -10.02
C PRO A 74 10.25 14.35 -9.91
N LEU A 75 11.20 13.41 -9.80
CA LEU A 75 10.89 11.99 -9.61
C LEU A 75 10.21 11.71 -8.26
N LEU A 76 10.64 12.36 -7.17
CA LEU A 76 9.99 12.24 -5.86
C LEU A 76 8.55 12.78 -5.89
N ILE A 77 8.30 13.88 -6.61
CA ILE A 77 6.94 14.42 -6.79
C ILE A 77 6.06 13.41 -7.53
N ILE A 78 6.56 12.85 -8.65
CA ILE A 78 5.84 11.83 -9.43
C ILE A 78 5.57 10.60 -8.55
N LEU A 79 6.56 10.14 -7.79
CA LEU A 79 6.40 8.98 -6.90
C LEU A 79 5.32 9.22 -5.84
N GLY A 80 5.25 10.42 -5.26
CA GLY A 80 4.20 10.81 -4.33
C GLY A 80 2.79 10.87 -4.96
N LEU A 81 2.69 11.29 -6.23
CA LEU A 81 1.42 11.25 -6.95
C LEU A 81 1.01 9.82 -7.30
N VAL A 82 1.94 9.00 -7.75
CA VAL A 82 1.70 7.57 -8.05
C VAL A 82 1.25 6.85 -6.78
N SER A 83 1.90 7.12 -5.64
CA SER A 83 1.52 6.49 -4.37
C SER A 83 0.08 6.83 -3.98
N LEU A 84 -0.28 8.11 -4.07
CA LEU A 84 -1.62 8.61 -3.78
C LEU A 84 -2.68 7.99 -4.70
N ILE A 85 -2.48 8.08 -6.01
CA ILE A 85 -3.44 7.62 -7.02
C ILE A 85 -3.66 6.11 -6.90
N MET A 86 -2.58 5.35 -6.80
CA MET A 86 -2.65 3.89 -6.72
C MET A 86 -3.39 3.45 -5.45
N SER A 87 -3.15 4.07 -4.30
CA SER A 87 -3.86 3.74 -3.07
C SER A 87 -5.35 4.09 -3.14
N ILE A 88 -5.74 5.20 -3.77
CA ILE A 88 -7.15 5.51 -4.02
C ILE A 88 -7.81 4.43 -4.89
N ILE A 89 -7.15 4.01 -5.98
CA ILE A 89 -7.66 2.94 -6.86
C ILE A 89 -7.83 1.64 -6.07
N ALA A 90 -6.87 1.29 -5.22
CA ALA A 90 -6.94 0.11 -4.37
C ALA A 90 -8.16 0.15 -3.43
N LEU A 91 -8.41 1.30 -2.78
CA LEU A 91 -9.58 1.49 -1.92
C LEU A 91 -10.89 1.26 -2.69
N VAL A 92 -11.03 1.88 -3.87
CA VAL A 92 -12.22 1.72 -4.72
C VAL A 92 -12.39 0.25 -5.12
N LYS A 93 -11.32 -0.42 -5.54
CA LYS A 93 -11.36 -1.81 -5.99
C LYS A 93 -11.74 -2.79 -4.88
N VAL A 94 -11.27 -2.56 -3.66
CA VAL A 94 -11.66 -3.34 -2.48
C VAL A 94 -13.15 -3.13 -2.14
N LEU A 95 -13.69 -1.93 -2.30
CA LEU A 95 -15.12 -1.66 -2.08
C LEU A 95 -16.00 -2.34 -3.14
N GLU A 96 -15.57 -2.30 -4.41
CA GLU A 96 -16.28 -2.94 -5.53
C GLU A 96 -16.26 -4.47 -5.40
N ASN A 97 -15.12 -5.05 -5.04
CA ASN A 97 -14.88 -6.49 -5.05
C ASN A 97 -14.27 -6.98 -3.73
N PRO A 98 -15.02 -6.96 -2.61
CA PRO A 98 -14.48 -7.28 -1.28
C PRO A 98 -14.00 -8.73 -1.14
N ASN A 99 -14.43 -9.62 -2.03
CA ASN A 99 -14.04 -11.03 -2.02
C ASN A 99 -12.76 -11.31 -2.82
N GLN A 100 -12.16 -10.31 -3.46
CA GLN A 100 -10.94 -10.46 -4.25
C GLN A 100 -9.86 -9.49 -3.75
N PRO A 101 -8.62 -9.98 -3.53
CA PRO A 101 -7.54 -9.08 -3.15
C PRO A 101 -7.13 -8.19 -4.32
N TYR A 102 -6.84 -6.93 -4.03
CA TYR A 102 -6.30 -6.00 -5.02
C TYR A 102 -4.81 -6.28 -5.27
N ARG A 103 -4.37 -6.07 -6.51
CA ARG A 103 -2.96 -6.20 -6.92
C ARG A 103 -2.47 -4.88 -7.51
N TYR A 104 -1.43 -4.30 -6.91
CA TYR A 104 -0.81 -3.11 -7.45
C TYR A 104 -0.02 -3.47 -8.73
N PRO A 105 -0.10 -2.63 -9.77
CA PRO A 105 0.80 -2.75 -10.91
C PRO A 105 2.19 -2.22 -10.54
N TYR A 106 3.22 -2.70 -11.24
CA TYR A 106 4.59 -2.17 -11.17
C TYR A 106 5.28 -2.23 -9.79
N ILE A 107 4.90 -3.21 -8.96
CA ILE A 107 5.59 -3.52 -7.71
C ILE A 107 6.23 -4.91 -7.72
N PHE A 108 7.29 -5.06 -6.93
CA PHE A 108 7.90 -6.34 -6.62
C PHE A 108 7.14 -7.03 -5.49
N ARG A 109 6.83 -8.33 -5.67
CA ARG A 109 6.19 -9.17 -4.66
C ARG A 109 7.25 -10.01 -3.96
N VAL A 110 7.83 -9.45 -2.92
CA VAL A 110 8.95 -10.07 -2.18
C VAL A 110 8.48 -10.91 -1.00
N LEU A 111 7.30 -10.60 -0.46
CA LEU A 111 6.61 -11.41 0.52
C LEU A 111 5.76 -12.48 -0.16
#